data_AF-A0A7V2SIA1-F1
#
_entry.id   AF-A0A7V2SIA1-F1
#
_cell.length_a   1.000
_cell.length_b   1.000
_cell.length_c   1.000
_cell.angle_alpha   90.00
_cell.angle_beta   90.00
_cell.angle_gamma   90.00
#
_symmetry.space_group_name_H-M   'P 1'
#
loop_
_entity.id
_entity.type
_entity.pdbx_description
1 polymer ?
#
loop_
_entity_poly.entity_id
_entity_poly.type
_entity_poly.pdbx_seq_one_letter_code
_entity_poly.pdbx_strand_id
1 'polypeptide(L)' 'MNSTKESGRTPRYRWLKRSVALAAVGIWMALIIQIFQGGGGMSRQAPKCLFTTMIVFGILTAVYKGI' A
#
# COMPACT_ATOMS: atom_id res chain seq x y z
N MET A 1 14.80 16.55 -16.93
CA MET A 1 13.65 16.18 -16.07
C MET A 1 14.20 15.77 -14.71
N ASN A 2 14.31 16.70 -13.76
CA ASN A 2 15.10 16.48 -12.53
C ASN A 2 14.48 17.20 -11.31
N SER A 3 13.16 17.07 -11.11
CA SER A 3 12.42 17.87 -10.12
C SER A 3 11.95 17.13 -8.86
N THR A 4 12.42 15.92 -8.56
CA THR A 4 11.91 15.13 -7.42
C THR A 4 12.94 14.67 -6.38
N LYS A 5 14.20 15.15 -6.43
CA LYS A 5 15.24 14.70 -5.48
C LYS A 5 15.53 15.66 -4.31
N GLU A 6 14.90 16.84 -4.26
CA GLU A 6 15.20 17.85 -3.21
C GLU A 6 14.28 17.80 -1.98
N SER A 7 13.37 16.82 -1.90
CA SER A 7 12.45 16.71 -0.76
C SER A 7 13.07 15.93 0.41
N GLY A 8 14.23 16.40 0.87
CA GLY A 8 15.11 15.68 1.79
C GLY A 8 15.16 16.19 3.24
N ARG A 9 14.58 17.35 3.59
CA ARG A 9 14.80 17.96 4.93
C ARG A 9 13.65 18.72 5.58
N THR A 10 12.42 18.69 5.05
CA THR A 10 11.29 19.32 5.74
C THR A 10 10.54 18.32 6.61
N PRO A 11 10.18 18.65 7.87
CA PRO A 11 9.43 17.74 8.74
C PRO A 11 8.14 17.26 8.07
N ARG A 12 7.48 18.14 7.30
CA ARG A 12 6.25 17.85 6.53
C ARG A 12 6.37 16.65 5.59
N TYR A 13 7.52 16.45 4.95
CA TYR A 13 7.69 15.33 4.01
C TYR A 13 7.84 13.97 4.71
N ARG A 14 8.42 13.96 5.91
CA ARG A 14 8.50 12.75 6.74
C ARG A 14 7.11 12.31 7.22
N TRP A 15 6.23 13.27 7.52
CA TRP A 15 4.84 12.99 7.88
C TRP A 15 4.03 12.46 6.70
N LEU A 16 4.22 13.02 5.50
CA LEU A 16 3.51 12.58 4.30
C LEU A 16 3.79 11.10 3.96
N LYS A 17 5.04 10.66 4.04
CA LYS A 17 5.40 9.24 3.82
C LYS A 17 4.72 8.31 4.84
N ARG A 18 4.59 8.75 6.09
CA ARG A 18 3.92 8.00 7.16
C ARG A 18 2.41 7.91 6.94
N SER A 19 1.77 9.01 6.53
CA SER A 19 0.34 9.05 6.21
C SER A 19 0.00 8.16 5.02
N VAL A 20 0.83 8.15 3.98
CA VAL A 20 0.66 7.26 2.82
C VAL A 20 0.78 5.80 3.22
N ALA A 21 1.78 5.45 4.05
CA ALA A 21 1.92 4.09 4.56
C ALA A 21 0.70 3.65 5.41
N LEU A 22 0.21 4.52 6.28
CA LEU A 22 -1.01 4.28 7.07
C LEU A 22 -2.25 4.09 6.20
N ALA A 23 -2.44 4.92 5.17
CA ALA A 23 -3.54 4.79 4.24
C ALA A 23 -3.49 3.47 3.46
N ALA A 24 -2.30 3.07 3.00
CA ALA A 24 -2.10 1.81 2.29
C ALA A 24 -2.43 0.59 3.18
N VAL A 25 -1.99 0.59 4.44
CA VAL A 25 -2.31 -0.48 5.40
C VAL A 25 -3.81 -0.51 5.71
N GLY A 26 -4.46 0.65 5.82
CA GLY A 26 -5.91 0.74 6.03
C GLY A 26 -6.70 0.17 4.86
N ILE A 27 -6.33 0.52 3.62
CA ILE A 27 -6.93 -0.03 2.39
C ILE A 27 -6.70 -1.54 2.31
N TRP A 28 -5.51 -2.02 2.67
CA TRP A 28 -5.19 -3.44 2.69
C TRP A 28 -6.05 -4.23 3.69
N MET A 29 -6.19 -3.72 4.92
CA MET A 29 -7.06 -4.32 5.93
C MET A 29 -8.53 -4.35 5.48
N ALA A 30 -9.03 -3.27 4.86
CA ALA A 30 -10.39 -3.22 4.35
C ALA A 30 -10.65 -4.28 3.26
N LEU A 31 -9.69 -4.47 2.34
CA LEU A 31 -9.76 -5.51 1.30
C LEU A 31 -9.70 -6.92 1.90
N ILE A 32 -8.87 -7.15 2.91
CA ILE A 32 -8.82 -8.43 3.63
C ILE A 32 -10.17 -8.73 4.28
N ILE A 33 -10.78 -7.78 4.98
CA ILE A 33 -12.08 -7.99 5.63
C ILE A 33 -13.15 -8.37 4.60
N GLN A 34 -13.17 -7.71 3.44
CA GLN A 34 -14.07 -8.05 2.33
C GLN A 34 -13.82 -9.46 1.78
N ILE A 35 -12.56 -9.87 1.66
CA ILE A 35 -12.19 -11.21 1.20
C ILE A 35 -12.60 -12.27 2.23
N PHE A 36 -12.37 -12.02 3.53
CA PHE A 36 -12.72 -12.94 4.62
C PHE A 36 -14.23 -13.14 4.79
N GLN A 37 -15.05 -12.11 4.54
CA GLN A 37 -16.51 -12.26 4.49
C GLN A 37 -16.98 -13.14 3.33
N GLY A 38 -16.18 -13.28 2.26
CA GLY A 38 -16.52 -14.02 1.06
C GLY A 38 -16.43 -15.56 1.13
N GLY A 39 -16.08 -16.15 2.28
CA GLY A 39 -16.28 -17.59 2.58
C GLY A 39 -15.75 -18.60 1.56
N GLY A 40 -14.73 -18.29 0.76
CA GLY A 40 -14.19 -19.18 -0.27
C GLY A 40 -13.10 -20.10 0.29
N GLY A 41 -13.11 -21.38 -0.08
CA GLY A 41 -12.09 -22.35 0.35
C GLY A 41 -10.65 -21.83 0.17
N MET A 42 -9.74 -22.23 1.07
CA MET A 42 -8.35 -21.72 1.17
C MET A 42 -7.62 -21.62 -0.19
N SER A 43 -7.85 -22.55 -1.11
CA SER A 43 -7.25 -22.55 -2.45
C SER A 43 -7.65 -21.35 -3.33
N ARG A 44 -8.79 -20.69 -3.05
CA ARG A 44 -9.26 -19.49 -3.73
C ARG A 44 -9.00 -18.20 -2.93
N GLN A 45 -8.87 -18.33 -1.61
CA GLN A 45 -8.57 -17.24 -0.69
C GLN A 45 -7.09 -16.84 -0.73
N ALA A 46 -6.18 -17.82 -0.77
CA ALA A 46 -4.73 -17.58 -0.74
C ALA A 46 -4.21 -16.76 -1.93
N PRO A 47 -4.62 -17.03 -3.19
CA PRO A 47 -4.20 -16.22 -4.33
C PRO A 47 -4.73 -14.77 -4.23
N LYS A 48 -5.95 -14.57 -3.74
CA LYS A 48 -6.54 -13.23 -3.53
C LYS A 48 -5.80 -12.43 -2.47
N CYS A 49 -5.42 -13.09 -1.37
CA CYS A 49 -4.66 -12.47 -0.29
C CYS A 49 -3.25 -12.07 -0.76
N LEU A 50 -2.58 -12.94 -1.52
CA LEU A 50 -1.28 -12.64 -2.15
C LEU A 50 -1.36 -11.55 -3.23
N PHE A 51 -2.45 -11.52 -4.00
CA PHE A 51 -2.63 -10.51 -5.04
C PHE A 51 -2.90 -9.13 -4.45
N THR A 52 -3.71 -9.03 -3.38
CA THR A 52 -3.96 -7.76 -2.70
C THR A 52 -2.69 -7.22 -2.03
N THR A 53 -1.87 -8.07 -1.39
CA THR A 53 -0.60 -7.63 -0.82
C THR A 53 0.35 -7.14 -1.91
N MET A 54 0.49 -7.85 -3.02
CA MET A 54 1.31 -7.45 -4.16
C MET A 54 0.87 -6.10 -4.75
N ILE A 55 -0.43 -5.88 -4.92
CA ILE A 55 -0.96 -4.59 -5.42
C ILE A 55 -0.66 -3.46 -4.44
N VAL A 56 -0.95 -3.65 -3.16
CA VAL A 56 -0.70 -2.63 -2.14
C VAL A 56 0.79 -2.31 -2.06
N PHE A 57 1.64 -3.34 -2.10
CA PHE A 57 3.09 -3.17 -2.07
C PHE A 57 3.62 -2.50 -3.34
N GLY A 58 3.04 -2.82 -4.50
CA GLY A 58 3.36 -2.19 -5.78
C GLY A 58 3.00 -0.70 -5.80
N ILE A 59 1.80 -0.35 -5.33
CA ILE A 59 1.38 1.05 -5.17
C ILE A 59 2.30 1.74 -4.17
N LEU A 60 2.57 1.12 -3.02
CA LEU A 60 3.45 1.70 -2.01
C LEU A 60 4.86 1.94 -2.55
N THR A 61 5.40 1.01 -3.34
CA THR A 61 6.72 1.11 -3.97
C THR A 61 6.73 2.18 -5.06
N ALA A 62 5.72 2.24 -5.92
CA ALA A 62 5.59 3.27 -6.95
C ALA A 62 5.48 4.67 -6.33
N VAL A 63 4.72 4.80 -5.24
CA VAL A 63 4.59 6.05 -4.48
C VAL A 63 5.91 6.38 -3.78
N TYR A 64 6.58 5.43 -3.11
CA TYR A 64 7.87 5.68 -2.46
C TYR A 64 9.02 5.98 -3.43
N LYS A 65 8.95 5.47 -4.67
CA LYS A 65 9.97 5.66 -5.71
C LYS A 65 9.68 6.90 -6.58
N GLY A 66 8.41 7.32 -6.66
CA GLY A 66 7.97 8.55 -7.31
C GLY A 66 8.07 9.80 -6.42
N ILE A 67 8.19 9.61 -5.11
CA ILE A 67 8.44 10.61 -4.03
C ILE A 67 9.94 10.73 -3.75
#